data_AF-A0AAP0KTK7-F1
#
_entry.id   AF-A0AAP0KTK7-F1
#
_cell.length_a   1.000
_cell.length_b   1.000
_cell.length_c   1.000
_cell.angle_alpha   90.00
_cell.angle_beta   90.00
_cell.angle_gamma   90.00
#
_symmetry.space_group_name_H-M   'P 1'
#
loop_
_entity.id
_entity.type
_entity.pdbx_description
1 polymer ?
#
loop_
_entity_poly.entity_id
_entity_poly.type
_entity_poly.pdbx_seq_one_letter_code
_entity_poly.pdbx_strand_id
1 'polypeptide(L)'
;MADPRRVVNKNYAPEPPGAWPIIGHLPLLVSAKQPHRAFAALAEKYGPAFMLRMGMSSPMLIVSSREVAKECYTAKDHVFATRPVTTAGKLMAYDHSVMGFTPFGTYWREIRKIATVELFSARRIGMLKPVRQSEVSLWMKGLHEKWVQNGNSSVSVEPQNPT
;
A
#
# COMPACT_ATOMS: atom_id res chain seq x y z
N MET A 1 -35.59 3.00 6.91
CA MET A 1 -36.38 2.89 5.66
C MET A 1 -35.40 2.77 4.51
N ALA A 2 -35.38 1.64 3.80
CA ALA A 2 -34.48 1.40 2.67
C ALA A 2 -35.17 1.82 1.34
N ASP A 3 -34.43 2.49 0.46
CA ASP A 3 -34.88 2.99 -0.84
C ASP A 3 -35.17 1.83 -1.84
N PRO A 4 -36.36 1.78 -2.47
CA PRO A 4 -36.79 0.67 -3.32
C PRO A 4 -36.13 0.60 -4.72
N ARG A 5 -35.18 1.47 -5.07
CA ARG A 5 -34.54 1.45 -6.42
C ARG A 5 -33.23 0.67 -6.52
N ARG A 6 -32.84 -0.08 -5.47
CA ARG A 6 -31.54 -0.76 -5.46
C ARG A 6 -31.61 -2.15 -6.11
N VAL A 7 -31.41 -2.20 -7.42
CA VAL A 7 -31.17 -3.45 -8.14
C VAL A 7 -29.82 -4.02 -7.68
N VAL A 8 -29.84 -4.99 -6.77
CA VAL A 8 -28.64 -5.74 -6.37
C VAL A 8 -28.30 -6.68 -7.52
N ASN A 9 -27.43 -6.23 -8.41
CA ASN A 9 -26.94 -7.04 -9.51
C ASN A 9 -26.02 -8.12 -8.92
N LYS A 10 -26.46 -9.39 -8.93
CA LYS A 10 -25.83 -10.54 -8.23
C LYS A 10 -24.36 -10.81 -8.61
N ASN A 11 -23.86 -10.16 -9.66
CA ASN A 11 -22.53 -10.38 -10.22
C ASN A 11 -21.47 -9.36 -9.78
N TYR A 12 -21.82 -8.38 -8.95
CA TYR A 12 -20.90 -7.33 -8.51
C TYR A 12 -20.72 -7.36 -6.99
N ALA A 13 -19.50 -7.05 -6.53
CA ALA A 13 -19.24 -6.84 -5.11
C ALA A 13 -20.11 -5.68 -4.58
N PRO A 14 -20.58 -5.76 -3.33
CA PRO A 14 -21.45 -4.75 -2.74
C PRO A 14 -20.77 -3.38 -2.76
N GLU A 15 -21.53 -2.32 -2.97
CA GLU A 15 -21.06 -0.94 -2.90
C GLU A 15 -21.67 -0.28 -1.66
N PRO A 16 -20.95 0.47 -0.82
CA PRO A 16 -21.57 1.29 0.21
C PRO A 16 -22.52 2.35 -0.39
N PRO A 17 -23.59 2.76 0.29
CA PRO A 17 -24.35 3.94 -0.08
C PRO A 17 -23.56 5.22 0.29
N GLY A 18 -23.97 6.36 -0.26
CA GLY A 18 -23.37 7.66 0.05
C GLY A 18 -22.34 8.15 -0.96
N ALA A 19 -22.29 7.56 -2.16
CA ALA A 19 -21.55 8.09 -3.29
C ALA A 19 -22.15 9.43 -3.75
N TRP A 20 -21.35 10.48 -3.82
CA TRP A 20 -21.76 11.78 -4.35
C TRP A 20 -21.55 11.83 -5.87
N PRO A 21 -22.34 12.61 -6.63
CA PRO A 21 -22.05 12.90 -8.02
C PRO A 21 -20.62 13.44 -8.17
N ILE A 22 -19.88 12.96 -9.17
CA ILE A 22 -18.50 13.37 -9.51
C ILE A 22 -17.43 13.01 -8.47
N ILE A 23 -17.71 13.10 -7.17
CA ILE A 23 -16.73 12.90 -6.10
C ILE A 23 -16.72 11.44 -5.60
N GLY A 24 -17.84 10.71 -5.76
CA GLY A 24 -17.96 9.33 -5.29
C GLY A 24 -17.90 9.24 -3.76
N HIS A 25 -17.12 8.30 -3.25
CA HIS A 25 -16.95 8.00 -1.82
C HIS A 25 -15.75 8.70 -1.18
N LEU A 26 -15.06 9.59 -1.90
CA LEU A 26 -13.94 10.36 -1.35
C LEU A 26 -14.28 11.06 -0.01
N PRO A 27 -15.48 11.66 0.20
CA PRO A 27 -15.78 12.35 1.46
C PRO A 27 -15.74 11.40 2.67
N LEU A 28 -16.15 10.14 2.49
CA LEU A 28 -16.07 9.11 3.56
C LEU A 28 -14.62 8.86 4.00
N LEU A 29 -13.66 9.02 3.10
CA LEU A 29 -12.25 8.75 3.35
C LEU A 29 -11.51 9.99 3.85
N VAL A 30 -11.87 11.17 3.35
CA VAL A 30 -11.28 12.45 3.79
C VAL A 30 -11.67 12.78 5.22
N SER A 31 -12.89 12.43 5.65
CA SER A 31 -13.31 12.62 7.04
C SER A 31 -12.61 11.67 8.02
N ALA A 32 -11.96 10.61 7.54
CA ALA A 32 -11.25 9.68 8.39
C ALA A 32 -9.82 10.16 8.65
N LYS A 33 -9.42 10.19 9.93
CA LYS A 33 -8.03 10.47 10.33
C LYS A 33 -7.01 9.53 9.65
N GLN A 34 -7.45 8.31 9.33
CA GLN A 34 -6.65 7.29 8.66
C GLN A 34 -7.53 6.49 7.67
N PRO A 35 -7.28 6.56 6.35
CA PRO A 35 -8.11 5.89 5.34
C PRO A 35 -8.22 4.36 5.52
N HIS A 36 -7.14 3.69 5.94
CA HIS A 36 -7.15 2.24 6.16
C HIS A 36 -8.10 1.81 7.29
N ARG A 37 -8.29 2.64 8.32
CA ARG A 37 -9.27 2.38 9.39
C ARG A 37 -10.70 2.54 8.90
N ALA A 38 -10.95 3.52 8.03
CA ALA A 38 -12.25 3.68 7.39
C ALA A 38 -12.59 2.47 6.51
N PHE A 39 -11.62 1.97 5.74
CA PHE A 39 -11.81 0.74 4.96
C PHE A 39 -12.13 -0.48 5.84
N ALA A 40 -11.44 -0.63 6.97
CA ALA A 40 -11.71 -1.72 7.92
C ALA A 40 -13.14 -1.64 8.49
N ALA A 41 -13.58 -0.46 8.93
CA ALA A 41 -14.94 -0.25 9.43
C ALA A 41 -16.01 -0.50 8.35
N LEU A 42 -15.70 -0.18 7.09
CA LEU A 42 -16.57 -0.50 5.95
C LEU A 42 -16.58 -2.01 5.67
N ALA A 43 -15.44 -2.70 5.79
CA ALA A 43 -15.35 -4.15 5.60
C ALA A 43 -16.20 -4.92 6.61
N GLU A 44 -16.23 -4.48 7.87
CA GLU A 44 -17.11 -5.07 8.90
C GLU A 44 -18.60 -4.99 8.51
N LYS A 45 -18.99 -3.94 7.79
CA LYS A 45 -20.39 -3.68 7.40
C LYS A 45 -20.79 -4.29 6.05
N TYR A 46 -19.91 -4.22 5.06
CA TYR A 46 -20.20 -4.62 3.67
C TYR A 46 -19.56 -5.95 3.28
N GLY A 47 -18.75 -6.53 4.17
CA GLY A 47 -18.14 -7.83 4.02
C GLY A 47 -16.70 -7.80 3.49
N PRO A 48 -16.15 -8.99 3.19
CA PRO A 48 -14.72 -9.18 2.92
C PRO A 48 -14.22 -8.55 1.61
N ALA A 49 -15.12 -8.20 0.70
CA ALA A 49 -14.82 -7.51 -0.54
C ALA A 49 -15.98 -6.60 -0.95
N PHE A 50 -15.69 -5.34 -1.25
CA PHE A 50 -16.69 -4.35 -1.62
C PHE A 50 -16.10 -3.29 -2.56
N MET A 51 -16.96 -2.64 -3.34
CA MET A 51 -16.58 -1.59 -4.28
C MET A 51 -16.70 -0.21 -3.64
N LEU A 52 -15.77 0.67 -3.98
CA LEU A 52 -15.87 2.11 -3.76
C LEU A 52 -15.71 2.83 -5.10
N ARG A 53 -16.37 3.97 -5.22
CA ARG A 53 -16.17 4.92 -6.34
C ARG A 53 -15.26 6.04 -5.89
N MET A 54 -14.12 6.20 -6.54
CA MET A 54 -13.15 7.27 -6.27
C MET A 54 -13.27 8.32 -7.36
N GLY A 55 -13.95 9.44 -7.06
CA GLY A 55 -14.28 10.43 -8.08
C GLY A 55 -15.34 9.92 -9.07
N MET A 56 -15.28 10.44 -10.30
CA MET A 56 -16.39 10.35 -11.25
C MET A 56 -16.60 8.92 -11.76
N SER A 57 -15.51 8.22 -12.08
CA SER A 57 -15.57 6.92 -12.74
C SER A 57 -14.42 5.96 -12.36
N SER A 58 -13.76 6.14 -11.22
CA SER A 58 -12.67 5.22 -10.82
C SER A 58 -13.20 4.18 -9.81
N PRO A 59 -13.59 2.97 -10.25
CA PRO A 59 -13.94 1.91 -9.32
C PRO A 59 -12.71 1.42 -8.56
N MET A 60 -12.87 1.18 -7.28
CA MET A 60 -11.84 0.64 -6.39
C MET A 60 -12.44 -0.56 -5.65
N LEU A 61 -11.86 -1.73 -5.86
CA LEU A 61 -12.20 -2.93 -5.09
C LEU A 61 -11.39 -2.91 -3.80
N ILE A 62 -12.06 -2.91 -2.67
CA ILE A 62 -11.44 -3.11 -1.36
C ILE A 62 -11.51 -4.59 -1.02
N VAL A 63 -10.38 -5.16 -0.62
CA VAL A 63 -10.27 -6.56 -0.19
C VAL A 63 -9.77 -6.58 1.24
N SER A 64 -10.53 -7.20 2.13
CA SER A 64 -10.27 -7.24 3.57
C SER A 64 -10.33 -8.66 4.16
N SER A 65 -10.20 -9.69 3.32
CA SER A 65 -10.14 -11.09 3.72
C SER A 65 -8.91 -11.77 3.12
N ARG A 66 -8.32 -12.70 3.89
CA ARG A 66 -7.19 -13.51 3.45
C ARG A 66 -7.56 -14.39 2.27
N GLU A 67 -8.76 -14.97 2.28
CA GLU A 67 -9.26 -15.89 1.26
C GLU A 67 -9.36 -15.19 -0.09
N VAL A 68 -9.96 -13.99 -0.10
CA VAL A 68 -10.10 -13.16 -1.31
C VAL A 68 -8.72 -12.64 -1.76
N ALA A 69 -7.90 -12.15 -0.84
CA ALA A 69 -6.55 -11.67 -1.18
C ALA A 69 -5.69 -12.80 -1.79
N LYS A 70 -5.79 -14.02 -1.25
CA LYS A 70 -5.11 -15.20 -1.81
C LYS A 70 -5.56 -15.44 -3.25
N GLU A 71 -6.86 -15.39 -3.54
CA GLU A 71 -7.37 -15.57 -4.91
C GLU A 71 -6.81 -14.48 -5.86
N CYS A 72 -6.83 -13.21 -5.43
CA CYS A 72 -6.29 -12.08 -6.20
C CYS A 72 -4.80 -12.23 -6.53
N TYR A 73 -3.99 -12.69 -5.58
CA TYR A 73 -2.53 -12.76 -5.73
C TYR A 73 -1.99 -14.16 -6.10
N THR A 74 -2.87 -15.13 -6.38
CA THR A 74 -2.47 -16.46 -6.87
C THR A 74 -3.18 -16.81 -8.16
N ALA A 75 -4.48 -17.14 -8.11
CA ALA A 75 -5.24 -17.58 -9.28
C ALA A 75 -5.50 -16.46 -10.31
N LYS A 76 -5.62 -15.21 -9.83
CA LYS A 76 -5.92 -14.03 -10.66
C LYS A 76 -4.79 -12.98 -10.63
N ASP A 77 -3.58 -13.40 -10.29
CA ASP A 77 -2.43 -12.53 -10.11
C ASP A 77 -2.14 -11.62 -11.32
N HIS A 78 -2.29 -12.15 -12.54
CA HIS A 78 -2.10 -11.41 -13.79
C HIS A 78 -3.07 -10.23 -13.95
N VAL A 79 -4.31 -10.35 -13.46
CA VAL A 79 -5.34 -9.30 -13.53
C VAL A 79 -4.97 -8.14 -12.58
N PHE A 80 -4.41 -8.47 -11.42
CA PHE A 80 -4.04 -7.50 -10.38
C PHE A 80 -2.56 -7.07 -10.43
N ALA A 81 -1.81 -7.54 -11.42
CA ALA A 81 -0.39 -7.23 -11.57
C ALA A 81 -0.15 -5.76 -11.96
N THR A 82 -1.04 -5.20 -12.78
CA THR A 82 -0.91 -3.83 -13.31
C THR A 82 -1.11 -2.78 -12.22
N ARG A 83 -0.32 -1.71 -12.25
CA ARG A 83 -0.46 -0.55 -11.37
C ARG A 83 -1.34 0.53 -12.01
N PRO A 84 -2.26 1.15 -11.25
CA PRO A 84 -3.02 2.29 -11.74
C PRO A 84 -2.09 3.44 -12.13
N VAL A 85 -2.35 4.05 -13.29
CA VAL A 85 -1.66 5.26 -13.75
C VAL A 85 -2.15 6.43 -12.92
N THR A 86 -1.24 7.15 -12.25
CA THR A 86 -1.58 8.26 -11.35
C THR A 86 -0.70 9.46 -11.64
N THR A 87 -1.19 10.67 -11.34
CA THR A 87 -0.37 11.89 -11.47
C THR A 87 0.89 11.83 -10.61
N ALA A 88 0.82 11.19 -9.43
CA ALA A 88 1.99 10.96 -8.60
C ALA A 88 3.01 10.03 -9.28
N GLY A 89 2.56 8.95 -9.92
CA GLY A 89 3.43 8.09 -10.73
C GLY A 89 4.10 8.85 -11.88
N LYS A 90 3.38 9.78 -12.51
CA LYS A 90 3.93 10.64 -13.57
C LYS A 90 5.04 11.56 -13.04
N LEU A 91 4.75 12.30 -11.98
CA LEU A 91 5.60 13.37 -11.46
C LEU A 91 6.75 12.87 -10.57
N MET A 92 6.51 11.84 -9.77
CA MET A 92 7.46 11.36 -8.75
C MET A 92 8.16 10.06 -9.13
N ALA A 93 7.60 9.28 -10.07
CA ALA A 93 8.12 7.97 -10.43
C ALA A 93 8.68 7.90 -11.87
N TYR A 94 9.31 8.99 -12.34
CA TYR A 94 9.93 9.09 -13.67
C TYR A 94 8.99 8.63 -14.78
N ASP A 95 7.82 9.25 -14.87
CA ASP A 95 6.75 8.82 -15.77
C ASP A 95 6.41 7.32 -15.66
N HIS A 96 6.19 6.84 -14.43
CA HIS A 96 5.86 5.44 -14.15
C HIS A 96 6.97 4.43 -14.47
N SER A 97 8.23 4.86 -14.55
CA SER A 97 9.37 3.96 -14.84
C SER A 97 9.91 3.25 -13.59
N VAL A 98 9.60 3.72 -12.38
CA VAL A 98 10.02 3.04 -11.14
C VAL A 98 9.21 1.75 -10.95
N MET A 99 9.90 0.63 -10.65
CA MET A 99 9.32 -0.72 -10.49
C MET A 99 8.00 -0.78 -9.73
N GLY A 100 7.83 0.03 -8.67
CA GLY A 100 6.62 0.03 -7.84
C GLY A 100 5.39 0.66 -8.49
N PHE A 101 5.58 1.55 -9.47
CA PHE A 101 4.54 2.34 -10.13
C PHE A 101 4.35 2.00 -11.61
N THR A 102 5.26 1.23 -12.21
CA THR A 102 5.17 0.79 -13.60
C THR A 102 3.97 -0.14 -13.83
N PRO A 103 3.13 0.13 -14.85
CA PRO A 103 2.16 -0.84 -15.34
C PRO A 103 2.81 -2.18 -15.72
N PHE A 104 2.08 -3.28 -15.55
CA PHE A 104 2.62 -4.59 -15.87
C PHE A 104 2.89 -4.71 -17.38
N GLY A 105 4.07 -5.20 -17.74
CA GLY A 105 4.52 -5.29 -19.12
C GLY A 105 5.92 -5.90 -19.23
N THR A 106 6.47 -5.92 -20.45
CA THR A 106 7.83 -6.41 -20.73
C THR A 106 8.88 -5.67 -19.90
N TYR A 107 8.81 -4.34 -19.87
CA TYR A 107 9.72 -3.48 -19.11
C TYR A 107 9.72 -3.80 -17.60
N TRP A 108 8.55 -3.92 -16.98
CA TRP A 108 8.44 -4.29 -15.57
C TRP A 108 9.07 -5.66 -15.28
N ARG A 109 8.89 -6.65 -16.17
CA ARG A 109 9.49 -7.99 -16.01
C ARG A 109 11.02 -7.93 -16.07
N GLU A 110 11.59 -7.15 -16.99
CA GLU A 110 13.05 -7.00 -17.10
C GLU A 110 13.65 -6.30 -15.88
N ILE A 111 13.06 -5.20 -15.40
CA ILE A 111 13.55 -4.52 -14.19
C ILE A 111 13.39 -5.43 -12.96
N ARG A 112 12.29 -6.20 -12.87
CA ARG A 112 12.12 -7.19 -11.80
C ARG A 112 13.20 -8.25 -11.83
N LYS A 113 13.55 -8.75 -13.01
CA LYS A 113 14.63 -9.73 -13.19
C LYS A 113 15.97 -9.14 -12.73
N ILE A 114 16.31 -7.94 -13.19
CA ILE A 114 17.55 -7.24 -12.81
C ILE A 114 17.61 -7.06 -11.29
N ALA A 115 16.57 -6.49 -10.67
CA ALA A 115 16.56 -6.29 -9.22
C ALA A 115 16.65 -7.60 -8.44
N THR A 116 15.99 -8.66 -8.91
CA THR A 116 16.04 -9.98 -8.24
C THR A 116 17.46 -10.56 -8.26
N VAL A 117 18.17 -10.46 -9.38
CA VAL A 117 19.53 -11.02 -9.51
C VAL A 117 20.55 -10.12 -8.81
N GLU A 118 20.47 -8.81 -9.04
CA GLU A 118 21.51 -7.87 -8.65
C GLU A 118 21.35 -7.29 -7.25
N LEU A 119 20.12 -7.21 -6.72
CA LEU A 119 19.86 -6.59 -5.41
C LEU A 119 19.36 -7.62 -4.39
N PHE A 120 18.42 -8.46 -4.79
CA PHE A 120 17.69 -9.34 -3.88
C PHE A 120 18.13 -10.80 -3.92
N SER A 121 19.21 -11.14 -4.62
CA SER A 121 19.72 -12.51 -4.62
C SER A 121 20.36 -12.85 -3.27
N ALA A 122 20.26 -14.11 -2.85
CA ALA A 122 20.83 -14.58 -1.58
C ALA A 122 22.32 -14.22 -1.44
N ARG A 123 23.08 -14.32 -2.55
CA ARG A 123 24.48 -13.90 -2.62
C ARG A 123 24.64 -12.41 -2.31
N ARG A 124 23.89 -11.53 -2.97
CA ARG A 124 24.00 -10.07 -2.79
C ARG A 124 23.56 -9.63 -1.40
N ILE A 125 22.49 -10.23 -0.89
CA ILE A 125 22.03 -10.03 0.50
C ILE A 125 23.12 -10.47 1.50
N GLY A 126 23.79 -11.61 1.25
CA GLY A 126 24.90 -12.09 2.06
C GLY A 126 26.11 -11.15 2.03
N MET A 127 26.50 -10.68 0.85
CA MET A 127 27.60 -9.72 0.68
C MET A 127 27.35 -8.39 1.42
N LEU A 128 26.11 -7.89 1.43
CA LEU A 128 25.73 -6.65 2.12
C LEU A 128 25.40 -6.85 3.62
N LYS A 129 25.49 -8.07 4.14
CA LYS A 129 25.22 -8.36 5.55
C LYS A 129 26.15 -7.58 6.51
N PRO A 130 27.47 -7.52 6.30
CA PRO A 130 28.36 -6.81 7.23
C PRO A 130 28.06 -5.30 7.31
N VAL A 131 27.70 -4.67 6.19
CA VAL A 131 27.32 -3.26 6.15
C VAL A 131 26.11 -3.01 7.04
N ARG A 132 25.02 -3.79 6.85
CA ARG A 132 23.82 -3.66 7.69
C ARG A 132 24.09 -3.94 9.16
N GLN A 133 24.95 -4.91 9.47
CA GLN A 133 25.35 -5.19 10.85
C GLN A 133 26.12 -4.02 11.47
N SER A 134 27.01 -3.39 10.68
CA SER A 134 27.74 -2.18 11.10
C SER A 134 26.79 -1.03 11.37
N GLU A 135 25.87 -0.72 10.45
CA GLU A 135 24.88 0.35 10.61
C GLU A 135 24.03 0.17 11.87
N VAL A 136 23.51 -1.05 12.09
CA VAL A 136 22.74 -1.37 13.31
C VAL A 136 23.59 -1.24 14.57
N SER A 137 24.86 -1.67 14.52
CA SER A 137 25.77 -1.56 15.66
C SER A 137 26.11 -0.10 15.99
N LEU A 138 26.31 0.73 14.97
CA LEU A 138 26.55 2.17 15.13
C LEU A 138 25.32 2.86 15.73
N TRP A 139 24.12 2.55 15.22
CA TRP A 139 22.87 3.05 15.79
C TRP A 139 22.69 2.65 17.25
N MET A 140 22.94 1.38 17.59
CA MET A 140 22.83 0.91 18.97
C MET A 140 23.83 1.59 19.91
N LYS A 141 25.08 1.81 19.46
CA LYS A 141 26.08 2.56 20.23
C LYS A 141 25.63 3.99 20.47
N GLY A 142 25.20 4.70 19.42
CA GLY A 142 24.72 6.08 19.57
C GLY A 142 23.48 6.18 20.46
N LEU A 143 22.59 5.19 20.42
CA LEU A 143 21.43 5.13 21.32
C LEU A 143 21.85 4.88 22.78
N HIS A 144 22.83 4.01 23.00
CA HIS A 144 23.38 3.75 24.32
C HIS A 144 24.07 5.00 24.90
N GLU A 145 24.88 5.69 24.11
CA GLU A 145 25.55 6.93 24.51
C GLU A 145 24.55 8.01 24.92
N LYS A 146 23.49 8.21 24.12
CA LYS A 146 22.39 9.12 24.47
C LYS A 146 21.68 8.72 25.77
N TRP A 147 21.52 7.42 26.01
CA TRP A 147 20.89 6.90 27.23
C TRP A 147 21.74 7.16 28.47
N VAL A 148 23.05 6.95 28.38
CA VAL A 148 24.00 7.28 29.46
C VAL A 148 23.98 8.78 29.74
N GLN A 149 24.01 9.63 28.70
CA GLN A 149 23.93 11.09 28.85
C GLN A 149 22.62 11.55 29.50
N ASN A 150 21.52 10.82 29.28
CA ASN A 150 20.22 11.11 29.87
C ASN A 150 20.03 10.51 31.29
N GLY A 151 21.13 10.21 31.99
CA GLY A 151 21.09 9.72 33.37
C GLY A 151 20.43 8.33 33.50
N ASN A 152 20.65 7.45 32.52
CA ASN A 152 20.06 6.10 32.46
C ASN A 152 18.53 6.07 32.38
N SER A 153 17.90 7.16 31.95
CA SER A 153 16.45 7.27 31.74
C SER A 153 16.06 7.12 30.27
N SER A 154 14.79 6.85 29.99
CA SER A 154 14.29 6.61 28.62
C SER A 154 14.66 7.75 27.66
N VAL A 155 15.28 7.41 26.52
CA VAL A 155 15.63 8.37 25.46
C VAL A 155 14.49 8.43 24.44
N SER A 156 13.95 9.63 24.20
CA SER A 156 13.05 9.85 23.07
C SER A 156 13.87 9.85 21.78
N VAL A 157 13.60 8.89 20.89
CA VAL A 157 14.23 8.82 19.58
C VAL A 157 13.29 9.48 18.57
N GLU A 158 13.44 10.78 18.38
CA GLU A 158 12.77 11.45 17.27
C GLU A 158 13.46 11.04 15.95
N PRO A 159 12.69 10.81 14.87
CA PRO A 159 13.28 10.59 13.55
C PRO A 159 14.10 11.83 13.18
N GLN A 160 15.42 11.69 13.08
CA GLN A 160 16.24 12.76 12.53
C GLN A 160 15.80 12.99 11.08
N ASN A 161 15.44 14.23 10.74
CA ASN A 161 15.18 14.60 9.36
C ASN A 161 16.41 14.25 8.51
N PRO A 162 16.26 13.56 7.38
CA PRO A 162 17.40 13.26 6.52
C PRO A 162 17.98 14.56 5.99
N THR A 163 19.29 14.75 6.17
CA THR A 163 20.11 15.78 5.51
C THR A 163 20.20 15.54 4.01
#